data_AF-A0A076P0A9-F1
#
_entry.id   AF-A0A076P0A9-F1
#
_cell.length_a   1.000
_cell.length_b   1.000
_cell.length_c   1.000
_cell.angle_alpha   90.00
_cell.angle_beta   90.00
_cell.angle_gamma   90.00
#
_symmetry.space_group_name_H-M   'P 1'
#
loop_
_entity.id
_entity.type
_entity.pdbx_description
1 polymer ?
#
loop_
_entity_poly.entity_id
_entity_poly.type
_entity_poly.pdbx_seq_one_letter_code
_entity_poly.pdbx_strand_id
1 'polypeptide(L)'
;MTNYIKRFYDQEIWKQVELKSPFAEKYELHVSNHGNIKKINILKGTNYNITQTLTQGYPSVHFTTILPIQEKDQAYFTIIRNSMKFLKLDIASMTEAINLAEKPDTTLAQKIIETQELLKTINTNYIKNYKKREQKRKRNFSALIHRLVAIYFLEPAPEDKNLVAHIDYDKLNNHHSNLKWMTREESSLHQRSSPFVIKAKEKVLINGGHRGNTKLDEKQVMILKKRINEGIPLRELAKRTKVTETQLLRIKRGINWGKVPAAL
;
A
#
# COMPACT_ATOMS: atom_id res chain seq x y z
N MET A 1 23.41 -13.52 -26.93
CA MET A 1 24.06 -12.92 -25.75
C MET A 1 23.26 -11.71 -25.32
N THR A 2 22.23 -11.91 -24.49
CA THR A 2 21.42 -10.84 -23.92
C THR A 2 21.94 -10.63 -22.50
N ASN A 3 22.75 -9.60 -22.31
CA ASN A 3 23.30 -9.20 -21.02
C ASN A 3 22.16 -8.85 -20.06
N TYR A 4 21.66 -9.85 -19.32
CA TYR A 4 21.03 -9.64 -18.04
C TYR A 4 22.12 -9.16 -17.09
N ILE A 5 22.37 -7.85 -17.10
CA ILE A 5 23.18 -7.21 -16.06
C ILE A 5 22.40 -7.44 -14.76
N LYS A 6 22.84 -8.44 -13.99
CA LYS A 6 22.70 -8.46 -12.53
C LYS A 6 23.24 -7.10 -12.07
N ARG A 7 22.36 -6.11 -11.94
CA ARG A 7 22.74 -4.80 -11.40
C ARG A 7 23.21 -5.09 -9.99
N PHE A 8 24.50 -4.89 -9.75
CA PHE A 8 25.09 -4.79 -8.42
C PHE A 8 24.20 -3.83 -7.64
N TYR A 9 23.36 -4.37 -6.77
CA TYR A 9 22.78 -3.55 -5.74
C TYR A 9 23.81 -3.49 -4.62
N ASP A 10 24.06 -2.28 -4.15
CA ASP A 10 24.76 -2.03 -2.90
C ASP A 10 24.15 -2.88 -1.76
N GLN A 11 24.88 -3.02 -0.66
CA GLN A 11 24.33 -3.65 0.54
C GLN A 11 22.96 -3.05 0.89
N GLU A 12 22.05 -3.86 1.43
CA GLU A 12 20.72 -3.37 1.80
C GLU A 12 20.84 -2.42 2.99
N ILE A 13 20.71 -1.12 2.72
CA ILE A 13 20.79 -0.06 3.73
C ILE A 13 19.37 0.22 4.24
N TRP A 14 19.22 0.26 5.56
CA TRP A 14 17.95 0.53 6.23
C TRP A 14 17.96 1.92 6.86
N LYS A 15 16.91 2.71 6.61
CA LYS A 15 16.68 3.99 7.28
C LYS A 15 15.39 3.94 8.08
N GLN A 16 15.40 4.57 9.25
CA GLN A 16 14.22 4.72 10.09
C GLN A 16 13.27 5.72 9.44
N VAL A 17 11.99 5.35 9.38
CA VAL A 17 10.92 6.19 8.87
C VAL A 17 10.36 7.00 10.03
N GLU A 18 10.54 8.31 9.97
CA GLU A 18 9.85 9.26 10.84
C GLU A 18 8.36 9.26 10.50
N LEU A 19 7.61 8.51 11.29
CA LEU A 19 6.15 8.62 11.26
C LEU A 19 5.80 9.90 12.03
N LYS A 20 5.12 10.87 11.36
CA LYS A 20 4.43 12.01 12.02
C LYS A 20 3.22 11.55 12.84
N SER A 21 3.34 10.39 13.46
CA SER A 21 2.32 9.72 14.23
C SER A 21 2.91 9.34 15.60
N PRO A 22 2.13 9.47 16.69
CA PRO A 22 2.42 8.99 18.07
C PRO A 22 2.83 7.51 18.23
N PHE A 23 3.08 6.77 17.15
CA PHE A 23 3.58 5.40 17.22
C PHE A 23 5.02 5.23 17.71
N ALA A 24 5.73 6.35 17.92
CA ALA A 24 7.08 6.35 18.46
C ALA A 24 7.21 5.56 19.79
N GLU A 25 6.09 5.24 20.46
CA GLU A 25 6.13 4.53 21.74
C GLU A 25 6.15 3.00 21.66
N LYS A 26 5.81 2.38 20.52
CA LYS A 26 5.74 0.90 20.44
C LYS A 26 6.53 0.29 19.29
N TYR A 27 6.61 1.00 18.16
CA TYR A 27 7.21 0.42 16.98
C TYR A 27 7.94 1.45 16.13
N GLU A 28 9.12 1.05 15.66
CA GLU A 28 9.88 1.78 14.66
C GLU A 28 9.65 1.15 13.30
N LEU A 29 9.39 1.99 12.30
CA LEU A 29 9.26 1.55 10.91
C LEU A 29 10.58 1.83 10.20
N HIS A 30 11.10 0.86 9.46
CA HIS A 30 12.30 1.05 8.64
C HIS A 30 11.99 0.71 7.19
N VAL A 31 12.60 1.47 6.30
CA VAL A 31 12.55 1.27 4.84
C VAL A 31 13.96 1.01 4.33
N SER A 32 14.11 0.06 3.42
CA SER A 32 15.38 -0.20 2.75
C SER A 32 15.51 0.56 1.44
N ASN A 33 16.75 0.71 0.95
CA ASN A 33 17.05 1.31 -0.35
C ASN A 33 16.43 0.55 -1.53
N HIS A 34 15.95 -0.69 -1.32
CA HIS A 34 15.21 -1.50 -2.28
C HIS A 34 13.69 -1.38 -2.16
N GLY A 35 13.20 -0.69 -1.12
CA GLY A 35 11.78 -0.59 -0.83
C GLY A 35 11.23 -1.74 0.01
N ASN A 36 12.06 -2.55 0.68
CA ASN A 36 11.58 -3.45 1.71
C ASN A 36 11.21 -2.67 2.97
N ILE A 37 10.23 -3.18 3.73
CA ILE A 37 9.78 -2.53 4.96
C ILE A 37 9.78 -3.53 6.10
N LYS A 38 10.30 -3.09 7.24
CA LYS A 38 10.23 -3.85 8.50
C LYS A 38 9.77 -2.96 9.64
N LYS A 39 9.19 -3.60 10.65
CA LYS A 39 8.71 -2.99 11.88
C LYS A 39 9.46 -3.61 13.05
N ILE A 40 10.06 -2.78 13.88
CA ILE A 40 10.80 -3.18 15.07
C ILE A 40 9.95 -2.85 16.29
N ASN A 41 9.74 -3.80 17.19
CA ASN A 41 9.05 -3.55 18.46
C ASN A 41 10.03 -2.97 19.47
N ILE A 42 9.76 -1.76 19.98
CA ILE A 42 10.66 -1.05 20.91
C ILE A 42 10.76 -1.79 22.25
N LEU A 43 9.67 -2.41 22.72
CA LEU A 43 9.64 -3.09 24.02
C LEU A 43 10.31 -4.47 23.99
N LYS A 44 10.30 -5.15 22.84
CA LYS A 44 10.76 -6.55 22.71
C LYS A 44 12.01 -6.70 21.84
N GLY A 45 12.41 -5.66 21.09
CA GLY A 45 13.48 -5.73 20.10
C GLY A 45 13.20 -6.65 18.90
N THR A 46 11.97 -7.16 18.75
CA THR A 46 11.63 -8.13 17.71
C THR A 46 11.35 -7.45 16.38
N ASN A 47 11.92 -8.01 15.30
CA ASN A 47 11.79 -7.51 13.94
C ASN A 47 10.71 -8.28 13.17
N TYR A 48 9.85 -7.55 12.47
CA TYR A 48 8.80 -8.11 11.62
C TYR A 48 8.89 -7.51 10.22
N ASN A 49 9.05 -8.35 9.21
CA ASN A 49 8.97 -7.91 7.82
C ASN A 49 7.50 -7.66 7.45
N ILE A 50 7.24 -6.54 6.78
CA ILE A 50 5.88 -6.17 6.35
C ILE A 50 5.71 -6.59 4.90
N THR A 51 4.66 -7.39 4.64
CA THR A 51 4.26 -7.72 3.28
C THR A 51 3.59 -6.53 2.61
N GLN A 52 3.91 -6.33 1.34
CA GLN A 52 3.45 -5.18 0.56
C GLN A 52 2.24 -5.59 -0.27
N THR A 53 1.29 -4.67 -0.43
CA THR A 53 0.14 -4.81 -1.33
C THR A 53 0.29 -3.87 -2.53
N LEU A 54 -0.47 -4.09 -3.60
CA LEU A 54 -0.43 -3.23 -4.77
C LEU A 54 -1.57 -2.20 -4.75
N THR A 55 -1.22 -0.92 -4.90
CA THR A 55 -2.16 0.19 -5.13
C THR A 55 -1.90 0.77 -6.51
N GLN A 56 -2.84 0.65 -7.45
CA GLN A 56 -2.69 1.13 -8.84
C GLN A 56 -1.44 0.56 -9.57
N GLY A 57 -1.06 -0.67 -9.21
CA GLY A 57 0.13 -1.35 -9.71
C GLY A 57 1.44 -0.96 -9.03
N TYR A 58 1.42 -0.09 -8.02
CA TYR A 58 2.60 0.26 -7.22
C TYR A 58 2.60 -0.51 -5.89
N PRO A 59 3.76 -1.00 -5.42
CA PRO A 59 3.86 -1.52 -4.07
C PRO A 59 3.55 -0.45 -3.02
N SER A 60 2.82 -0.86 -1.99
CA SER A 60 2.25 -0.01 -0.95
C SER A 60 2.13 -0.76 0.37
N VAL A 61 2.12 -0.01 1.48
CA VAL A 61 1.88 -0.54 2.82
C VAL A 61 0.76 0.21 3.51
N HIS A 62 0.02 -0.53 4.33
CA HIS A 62 -1.08 -0.01 5.13
C HIS A 62 -0.89 -0.44 6.58
N PHE A 63 -0.95 0.49 7.52
CA PHE A 63 -0.90 0.18 8.94
C PHE A 63 -1.78 1.12 9.77
N THR A 64 -2.27 0.59 10.89
CA THR A 64 -3.17 1.32 11.80
C THR A 64 -2.40 2.00 12.91
N THR A 65 -2.57 3.31 12.94
CA THR A 65 -1.97 4.38 13.74
C THR A 65 -2.83 4.73 14.92
N ILE A 66 -2.25 5.07 16.08
CA ILE A 66 -3.04 5.49 17.25
C ILE A 66 -2.50 6.81 17.78
N LEU A 67 -3.26 7.90 17.56
CA LEU A 67 -3.34 9.14 18.37
C LEU A 67 -2.54 9.20 19.69
N PRO A 68 -1.70 10.19 20.11
CA PRO A 68 -1.29 10.20 21.50
C PRO A 68 -2.54 10.44 22.37
N ILE A 69 -2.48 10.01 23.63
CA ILE A 69 -3.60 10.25 24.56
C ILE A 69 -3.65 11.75 24.84
N GLN A 70 -4.84 12.36 24.76
CA GLN A 70 -5.03 13.76 25.15
C GLN A 70 -4.85 13.92 26.67
N GLU A 71 -4.30 15.04 27.13
CA GLU A 71 -4.03 15.29 28.55
C GLU A 71 -5.26 15.05 29.45
N LYS A 72 -6.44 15.53 29.01
CA LYS A 72 -7.72 15.31 29.71
C LYS A 72 -8.04 13.82 29.91
N ASP A 73 -7.80 13.01 28.88
CA ASP A 73 -8.05 11.57 28.92
C ASP A 73 -7.00 10.86 29.79
N GLN A 74 -5.75 11.31 29.74
CA GLN A 74 -4.67 10.80 30.58
C GLN A 74 -4.95 11.07 32.07
N ALA A 75 -5.39 12.27 32.42
CA ALA A 75 -5.79 12.64 33.77
C ALA A 75 -6.94 11.75 34.27
N TYR A 76 -8.00 11.58 33.46
CA TYR A 76 -9.11 10.68 33.76
C TYR A 76 -8.66 9.24 34.06
N PHE A 77 -7.80 8.66 33.21
CA PHE A 77 -7.30 7.30 33.43
C PHE A 77 -6.38 7.18 34.65
N THR A 78 -5.63 8.23 34.97
CA THR A 78 -4.73 8.25 36.12
C THR A 78 -5.53 8.20 37.42
N ILE A 79 -6.60 9.00 37.53
CA ILE A 79 -7.50 9.00 38.69
C ILE A 79 -8.09 7.59 38.92
N ILE A 80 -8.59 6.94 37.86
CA ILE A 80 -9.18 5.58 37.97
C ILE A 80 -8.12 4.53 38.30
N ARG A 81 -6.89 4.64 37.78
CA ARG A 81 -5.80 3.74 38.18
C ARG A 81 -5.45 3.89 39.65
N ASN A 82 -5.43 5.12 40.15
CA ASN A 82 -5.17 5.38 41.56
C ASN A 82 -6.28 4.80 42.44
N SER A 83 -7.55 4.98 42.08
CA SER A 83 -8.67 4.37 42.84
C SER A 83 -8.57 2.84 42.86
N MET A 84 -8.27 2.20 41.72
CA MET A 84 -8.04 0.75 41.67
C MET A 84 -6.83 0.31 42.49
N LYS A 85 -5.77 1.14 42.57
CA LYS A 85 -4.60 0.88 43.41
C LYS A 85 -4.97 0.90 44.90
N PHE A 86 -5.73 1.90 45.35
CA PHE A 86 -6.21 1.98 46.73
C PHE A 86 -7.08 0.78 47.10
N LEU A 87 -8.06 0.43 46.27
CA LEU A 87 -8.89 -0.77 46.52
C LEU A 87 -8.08 -2.07 46.65
N LYS A 88 -7.01 -2.22 45.87
CA LYS A 88 -6.11 -3.38 45.98
C LYS A 88 -5.32 -3.39 47.29
N LEU A 89 -4.86 -2.22 47.74
CA LEU A 89 -4.17 -2.08 49.02
C LEU A 89 -5.13 -2.36 50.19
N ASP A 90 -6.36 -1.87 50.12
CA ASP A 90 -7.41 -2.14 51.10
C ASP A 90 -7.68 -3.64 51.20
N ILE A 91 -7.92 -4.31 50.07
CA ILE A 91 -8.10 -5.78 50.03
C ILE A 91 -6.89 -6.50 50.65
N ALA A 92 -5.67 -6.09 50.33
CA ALA A 92 -4.46 -6.71 50.89
C ALA A 92 -4.40 -6.54 52.41
N SER A 93 -4.63 -5.33 52.91
CA SER A 93 -4.63 -5.04 54.36
C SER A 93 -5.71 -5.81 55.12
N MET A 94 -6.92 -5.91 54.55
CA MET A 94 -8.02 -6.67 55.15
C MET A 94 -7.71 -8.18 55.14
N THR A 95 -7.07 -8.68 54.08
CA THR A 95 -6.66 -10.09 53.98
C THR A 95 -5.59 -10.43 55.02
N GLU A 96 -4.62 -9.54 55.22
CA GLU A 96 -3.59 -9.68 56.26
C GLU A 96 -4.20 -9.70 57.67
N ALA A 97 -5.15 -8.80 57.94
CA ALA A 97 -5.86 -8.75 59.22
C ALA A 97 -6.66 -10.04 59.51
N ILE A 98 -7.29 -10.65 58.50
CA ILE A 98 -7.96 -11.95 58.64
C ILE A 98 -6.96 -13.06 58.96
N ASN A 99 -5.82 -13.09 58.27
CA ASN A 99 -4.81 -14.14 58.47
C ASN A 99 -4.17 -14.09 59.87
N LEU A 100 -4.11 -12.91 60.48
CA LEU A 100 -3.58 -12.72 61.85
C LEU A 100 -4.63 -12.95 62.94
N ALA A 101 -5.91 -13.04 62.60
CA ALA A 101 -6.98 -13.17 63.57
C ALA A 101 -7.09 -14.61 64.12
N GLU A 102 -7.17 -14.76 65.44
CA GLU A 102 -7.36 -16.06 66.11
C GLU A 102 -8.76 -16.66 65.88
N LYS A 103 -9.74 -15.83 65.49
CA LYS A 103 -11.13 -16.24 65.21
C LYS A 103 -11.56 -15.72 63.83
N PRO A 104 -12.38 -16.49 63.09
CA PRO A 104 -12.86 -16.07 61.79
C PRO A 104 -13.75 -14.83 61.88
N ASP A 105 -13.33 -13.71 61.27
CA ASP A 105 -14.12 -12.49 61.14
C ASP A 105 -14.95 -12.51 59.85
N THR A 106 -16.19 -12.97 59.97
CA THR A 106 -17.15 -13.05 58.86
C THR A 106 -17.50 -11.68 58.28
N THR A 107 -17.45 -10.61 59.07
CA THR A 107 -17.82 -9.26 58.62
C THR A 107 -16.73 -8.65 57.74
N LEU A 108 -15.46 -8.86 58.11
CA LEU A 108 -14.32 -8.42 57.31
C LEU A 108 -14.20 -9.23 56.01
N ALA A 109 -14.49 -10.53 56.06
CA ALA A 109 -14.55 -11.38 54.87
C ALA A 109 -15.62 -10.88 53.87
N GLN A 110 -16.81 -10.50 54.35
CA GLN A 110 -17.86 -9.94 53.50
C GLN A 110 -17.43 -8.62 52.84
N LYS A 111 -16.76 -7.71 53.58
CA LYS A 111 -16.22 -6.46 53.03
C LYS A 111 -15.16 -6.69 51.94
N ILE A 112 -14.33 -7.72 52.08
CA ILE A 112 -13.35 -8.09 51.06
C ILE A 112 -14.07 -8.51 49.76
N ILE A 113 -15.10 -9.34 49.86
CA ILE A 113 -15.88 -9.80 48.69
C ILE A 113 -16.52 -8.59 47.99
N GLU A 114 -17.18 -7.70 48.73
CA GLU A 114 -17.78 -6.47 48.19
C GLU A 114 -16.75 -5.57 47.50
N THR A 115 -15.57 -5.40 48.12
CA THR A 115 -14.48 -4.59 47.56
C THR A 115 -13.89 -5.22 46.30
N GLN A 116 -13.80 -6.56 46.24
CA GLN A 116 -13.38 -7.30 45.05
C GLN A 116 -14.38 -7.16 43.90
N GLU A 117 -15.69 -7.22 44.18
CA GLU A 117 -16.74 -7.00 43.19
C GLU A 117 -16.73 -5.56 42.66
N LEU A 118 -16.53 -4.58 43.53
CA LEU A 118 -16.35 -3.18 43.15
C LEU A 118 -15.13 -2.99 42.25
N LEU A 119 -13.97 -3.54 42.64
CA LEU A 119 -12.74 -3.50 41.85
C LEU A 119 -12.94 -4.13 40.46
N LYS A 120 -13.63 -5.27 40.39
CA LYS A 120 -13.97 -5.96 39.14
C LYS A 120 -14.85 -5.10 38.24
N THR A 121 -15.85 -4.44 38.81
CA THR A 121 -16.77 -3.55 38.09
C THR A 121 -16.03 -2.33 37.53
N ILE A 122 -15.21 -1.67 38.36
CA ILE A 122 -14.38 -0.52 37.96
C ILE A 122 -13.40 -0.93 36.85
N ASN A 123 -12.71 -2.06 37.00
CA ASN A 123 -11.75 -2.53 36.00
C ASN A 123 -12.44 -2.84 34.65
N THR A 124 -13.63 -3.44 34.68
CA THR A 124 -14.41 -3.72 33.46
C THR A 124 -14.79 -2.43 32.74
N ASN A 125 -15.28 -1.44 33.48
CA ASN A 125 -15.62 -0.12 32.95
C ASN A 125 -14.39 0.64 32.45
N TYR A 126 -13.27 0.55 33.15
CA TYR A 126 -11.99 1.13 32.75
C TYR A 126 -11.53 0.57 31.39
N ILE A 127 -11.48 -0.77 31.24
CA ILE A 127 -11.07 -1.43 30.00
C ILE A 127 -12.01 -1.04 28.85
N LYS A 128 -13.32 -1.03 29.08
CA LYS A 128 -14.32 -0.65 28.07
C LYS A 128 -14.12 0.79 27.59
N ASN A 129 -13.97 1.74 28.52
CA ASN A 129 -13.76 3.15 28.18
C ASN A 129 -12.40 3.39 27.52
N TYR A 130 -11.35 2.71 27.97
CA TYR A 130 -10.02 2.77 27.36
C TYR A 130 -10.07 2.32 25.91
N LYS A 131 -10.63 1.13 25.63
CA LYS A 131 -10.79 0.61 24.26
C LYS A 131 -11.61 1.54 23.38
N LYS A 132 -12.71 2.11 23.89
CA LYS A 132 -13.56 3.06 23.15
C LYS A 132 -12.77 4.31 22.73
N ARG A 133 -11.98 4.88 23.64
CA ARG A 133 -11.15 6.07 23.35
C ARG A 133 -9.96 5.75 22.45
N GLU A 134 -9.32 4.59 22.64
CA GLU A 134 -8.28 4.09 21.74
C GLU A 134 -8.81 3.90 20.31
N GLN A 135 -10.00 3.35 20.13
CA GLN A 135 -10.61 3.18 18.81
C GLN A 135 -10.83 4.53 18.11
N LYS A 136 -11.27 5.57 18.83
CA LYS A 136 -11.44 6.93 18.28
C LYS A 136 -10.12 7.57 17.86
N ARG A 137 -9.01 7.17 18.49
CA ARG A 137 -7.65 7.62 18.19
C ARG A 137 -7.01 6.85 17.03
N LYS A 138 -7.60 5.73 16.60
CA LYS A 138 -7.08 4.99 15.44
C LYS A 138 -7.15 5.82 14.16
N ARG A 139 -6.09 5.77 13.37
CA ARG A 139 -5.95 6.40 12.06
C ARG A 139 -5.33 5.38 11.11
N ASN A 140 -5.75 5.38 9.85
CA ASN A 140 -5.12 4.52 8.86
C ASN A 140 -3.97 5.30 8.23
N PHE A 141 -2.80 4.70 8.15
CA PHE A 141 -1.70 5.21 7.37
C PHE A 141 -1.48 4.30 6.18
N SER A 142 -1.35 4.91 5.01
CA SER A 142 -1.02 4.24 3.77
C SER A 142 0.08 4.99 3.07
N ALA A 143 1.08 4.28 2.57
CA ALA A 143 2.15 4.89 1.81
C ALA A 143 2.55 4.02 0.61
N LEU A 144 2.89 4.69 -0.49
CA LEU A 144 3.51 4.06 -1.65
C LEU A 144 5.00 3.87 -1.37
N ILE A 145 5.52 2.69 -1.67
CA ILE A 145 6.90 2.30 -1.34
C ILE A 145 7.92 3.19 -2.04
N HIS A 146 7.78 3.40 -3.35
CA HIS A 146 8.70 4.27 -4.10
C HIS A 146 8.76 5.69 -3.50
N ARG A 147 7.65 6.23 -3.00
CA ARG A 147 7.65 7.55 -2.36
C ARG A 147 8.36 7.53 -1.02
N LEU A 148 8.18 6.47 -0.21
CA LEU A 148 8.95 6.31 1.02
C LEU A 148 10.44 6.21 0.71
N VAL A 149 10.85 5.35 -0.23
CA VAL A 149 12.27 5.23 -0.62
C VAL A 149 12.82 6.58 -1.08
N ALA A 150 12.09 7.32 -1.92
CA ALA A 150 12.51 8.64 -2.37
C ALA A 150 12.74 9.63 -1.21
N ILE A 151 11.82 9.69 -0.25
CA ILE A 151 11.94 10.60 0.90
C ILE A 151 13.19 10.32 1.74
N TYR A 152 13.56 9.04 1.91
CA TYR A 152 14.66 8.67 2.81
C TYR A 152 16.00 8.48 2.11
N PHE A 153 16.04 8.15 0.82
CA PHE A 153 17.27 7.80 0.11
C PHE A 153 17.68 8.78 -1.00
N LEU A 154 16.78 9.65 -1.46
CA LEU A 154 17.14 10.71 -2.39
C LEU A 154 17.38 12.01 -1.61
N GLU A 155 18.06 12.94 -2.25
CA GLU A 155 18.14 14.31 -1.75
C GLU A 155 16.72 14.91 -1.63
N PRO A 156 16.53 15.87 -0.70
CA PRO A 156 15.26 16.55 -0.53
C PRO A 156 14.73 17.06 -1.87
N ALA A 157 13.43 16.84 -2.10
CA ALA A 157 12.80 17.31 -3.31
C ALA A 157 12.89 18.84 -3.40
N PRO A 158 13.27 19.41 -4.56
CA PRO A 158 13.08 20.82 -4.83
C PRO A 158 11.60 21.23 -4.66
N GLU A 159 11.33 22.48 -4.35
CA GLU A 159 10.00 22.97 -3.96
C GLU A 159 8.92 22.77 -5.05
N ASP A 160 9.32 22.75 -6.32
CA ASP A 160 8.48 22.52 -7.49
C ASP A 160 8.22 21.03 -7.81
N LYS A 161 8.96 20.11 -7.18
CA LYS A 161 8.96 18.67 -7.51
C LYS A 161 8.27 17.85 -6.44
N ASN A 162 7.01 17.51 -6.71
CA ASN A 162 6.16 16.78 -5.76
C ASN A 162 5.87 15.33 -6.17
N LEU A 163 6.32 14.88 -7.34
CA LEU A 163 6.06 13.54 -7.88
C LEU A 163 7.34 12.70 -7.88
N VAL A 164 7.20 11.40 -7.61
CA VAL A 164 8.28 10.43 -7.74
C VAL A 164 7.97 9.55 -8.94
N ALA A 165 8.95 9.39 -9.84
CA ALA A 165 8.83 8.55 -11.02
C ALA A 165 9.95 7.50 -11.07
N HIS A 166 9.61 6.34 -11.62
CA HIS A 166 10.55 5.27 -11.95
C HIS A 166 11.19 5.55 -13.30
N ILE A 167 12.53 5.64 -13.34
CA ILE A 167 13.30 5.97 -14.54
C ILE A 167 13.15 4.88 -15.61
N ASP A 168 13.08 3.61 -15.20
CA ASP A 168 12.93 2.45 -16.08
C ASP A 168 11.48 2.10 -16.45
N TYR A 169 10.49 2.85 -15.96
CA TYR A 169 9.06 2.61 -16.13
C TYR A 169 8.52 1.33 -15.46
N ASP A 170 9.32 0.62 -14.66
CA ASP A 170 8.88 -0.53 -13.88
C ASP A 170 8.47 -0.09 -12.47
N LYS A 171 7.16 -0.15 -12.20
CA LYS A 171 6.56 0.22 -10.90
C LYS A 171 7.01 -0.67 -9.74
N LEU A 172 7.54 -1.85 -10.01
CA LEU A 172 8.01 -2.80 -9.00
C LEU A 172 9.46 -2.55 -8.62
N ASN A 173 10.24 -1.87 -9.47
CA ASN A 173 11.64 -1.56 -9.19
C ASN A 173 11.77 -0.30 -8.31
N ASN A 174 11.57 -0.46 -7.01
CA ASN A 174 11.61 0.64 -6.04
C ASN A 174 13.01 0.95 -5.52
N HIS A 175 14.08 0.48 -6.18
CA HIS A 175 15.42 0.83 -5.76
C HIS A 175 15.65 2.34 -5.87
N HIS A 176 16.25 2.96 -4.87
CA HIS A 176 16.40 4.42 -4.80
C HIS A 176 17.04 5.03 -6.06
N SER A 177 18.05 4.38 -6.66
CA SER A 177 18.70 4.85 -7.89
C SER A 177 17.80 4.83 -9.13
N ASN A 178 16.69 4.08 -9.10
CA ASN A 178 15.68 4.06 -10.15
C ASN A 178 14.60 5.14 -9.96
N LEU A 179 14.65 5.89 -8.86
CA LEU A 179 13.63 6.88 -8.53
C LEU A 179 14.16 8.29 -8.76
N LYS A 180 13.26 9.19 -9.15
CA LYS A 180 13.59 10.61 -9.32
C LYS A 180 12.41 11.50 -8.97
N TRP A 181 12.68 12.63 -8.32
CA TRP A 181 11.74 13.71 -8.13
C TRP A 181 11.46 14.44 -9.45
N MET A 182 10.18 14.63 -9.76
CA MET A 182 9.72 15.27 -10.98
C MET A 182 8.62 16.30 -10.72
N THR A 183 8.57 17.32 -11.57
CA THR A 183 7.38 18.15 -11.71
C THR A 183 6.27 17.39 -12.45
N ARG A 184 5.06 17.94 -12.47
CA ARG A 184 3.95 17.36 -13.25
C ARG A 184 4.26 17.33 -14.75
N GLU A 185 4.95 18.34 -15.26
CA GLU A 185 5.33 18.44 -16.67
C GLU A 185 6.41 17.41 -17.02
N GLU A 186 7.48 17.34 -16.22
CA GLU A 186 8.54 16.33 -16.38
C GLU A 186 7.97 14.91 -16.33
N SER A 187 7.09 14.62 -15.36
CA SER A 187 6.44 13.31 -15.25
C SER A 187 5.57 13.00 -16.47
N SER A 188 4.83 13.98 -17.00
CA SER A 188 4.05 13.79 -18.22
C SER A 188 4.94 13.55 -19.44
N LEU A 189 6.08 14.24 -19.56
CA LEU A 189 7.03 14.04 -20.65
C LEU A 189 7.69 12.67 -20.55
N HIS A 190 8.14 12.29 -19.36
CA HIS A 190 8.68 10.97 -19.06
C HIS A 190 7.69 9.87 -19.43
N GLN A 191 6.43 9.98 -19.00
CA GLN A 191 5.40 9.01 -19.36
C GLN A 191 5.18 8.92 -20.88
N ARG A 192 5.30 10.04 -21.62
CA ARG A 192 5.19 10.04 -23.09
C ARG A 192 6.37 9.35 -23.77
N SER A 193 7.57 9.44 -23.19
CA SER A 193 8.77 8.74 -23.68
C SER A 193 8.83 7.25 -23.29
N SER A 194 7.88 6.78 -22.48
CA SER A 194 7.81 5.36 -22.11
C SER A 194 7.71 4.46 -23.35
N PRO A 195 8.58 3.43 -23.49
CA PRO A 195 8.50 2.46 -24.58
C PRO A 195 7.12 1.80 -24.71
N PHE A 196 6.44 1.59 -23.57
CA PHE A 196 5.09 1.03 -23.54
C PHE A 196 4.05 1.98 -24.14
N VAL A 197 4.17 3.28 -23.86
CA VAL A 197 3.27 4.32 -24.39
C VAL A 197 3.53 4.54 -25.88
N ILE A 198 4.79 4.56 -26.30
CA ILE A 198 5.17 4.66 -27.72
C ILE A 198 4.58 3.48 -28.50
N LYS A 199 4.83 2.24 -28.06
CA LYS A 199 4.25 1.03 -28.69
C LYS A 199 2.72 1.04 -28.72
N ALA A 200 2.08 1.52 -27.65
CA ALA A 200 0.62 1.65 -27.63
C ALA A 200 0.10 2.67 -28.64
N LYS A 201 0.77 3.82 -28.79
CA LYS A 201 0.44 4.83 -29.80
C LYS A 201 0.66 4.32 -31.22
N GLU A 202 1.76 3.61 -31.46
CA GLU A 202 2.04 2.98 -32.76
C GLU A 202 0.92 2.01 -33.16
N LYS A 203 0.46 1.16 -32.23
CA LYS A 203 -0.68 0.26 -32.48
C LYS A 203 -1.95 1.00 -32.85
N VAL A 204 -2.26 2.10 -32.14
CA VAL A 204 -3.43 2.95 -32.46
C VAL A 204 -3.30 3.56 -33.86
N LEU A 205 -2.11 4.03 -34.23
CA LEU A 205 -1.86 4.59 -35.56
C LEU A 205 -1.99 3.54 -36.67
N ILE A 206 -1.48 2.32 -36.45
CA ILE A 206 -1.67 1.19 -37.36
C ILE A 206 -3.18 0.92 -37.55
N ASN A 207 -3.97 1.06 -36.50
CA ASN A 207 -5.43 0.85 -36.51
C ASN A 207 -6.24 2.05 -37.04
N GLY A 208 -5.61 3.00 -37.73
CA GLY A 208 -6.31 4.18 -38.27
C GLY A 208 -6.80 5.14 -37.18
N GLY A 209 -6.08 5.25 -36.07
CA GLY A 209 -6.36 6.17 -34.98
C GLY A 209 -7.40 5.69 -33.94
N HIS A 210 -7.95 4.48 -34.10
CA HIS A 210 -8.94 3.94 -33.16
C HIS A 210 -8.28 3.41 -31.88
N ARG A 211 -8.78 3.87 -30.73
CA ARG A 211 -8.35 3.41 -29.40
C ARG A 211 -9.24 2.26 -28.94
N GLY A 212 -8.66 1.11 -28.57
CA GLY A 212 -9.37 -0.03 -27.98
C GLY A 212 -9.04 -1.38 -28.61
N ASN A 213 -9.74 -2.42 -28.15
CA ASN A 213 -9.59 -3.78 -28.67
C ASN A 213 -10.19 -3.85 -30.08
N THR A 214 -9.34 -4.01 -31.09
CA THR A 214 -9.79 -4.31 -32.45
C THR A 214 -10.21 -5.77 -32.53
N LYS A 215 -11.29 -6.05 -33.27
CA LYS A 215 -11.72 -7.42 -33.58
C LYS A 215 -10.69 -8.20 -34.40
N LEU A 216 -9.78 -7.49 -35.08
CA LEU A 216 -8.74 -8.06 -35.91
C LEU A 216 -7.37 -7.87 -35.25
N ASP A 217 -6.55 -8.91 -35.33
CA ASP A 217 -5.12 -8.91 -35.03
C ASP A 217 -4.29 -8.66 -36.31
N GLU A 218 -3.05 -8.20 -36.15
CA GLU A 218 -2.12 -7.92 -37.26
C GLU A 218 -1.98 -9.12 -38.19
N LYS A 219 -1.81 -10.33 -37.63
CA LYS A 219 -1.71 -11.59 -38.41
C LYS A 219 -2.98 -11.87 -39.22
N GLN A 220 -4.14 -11.62 -38.63
CA GLN A 220 -5.42 -11.80 -39.32
C GLN A 220 -5.57 -10.82 -40.47
N VAL A 221 -5.08 -9.58 -40.30
CA VAL A 221 -5.08 -8.57 -41.37
C VAL A 221 -4.12 -8.93 -42.49
N MET A 222 -2.92 -9.46 -42.19
CA MET A 222 -1.99 -9.93 -43.21
C MET A 222 -2.63 -11.01 -44.10
N ILE A 223 -3.30 -12.00 -43.48
CA ILE A 223 -4.01 -13.07 -44.20
C ILE A 223 -5.21 -12.51 -44.99
N LEU A 224 -5.98 -11.59 -44.40
CA LEU A 224 -7.08 -10.93 -45.09
C LEU A 224 -6.60 -10.17 -46.33
N LYS A 225 -5.50 -9.41 -46.22
CA LYS A 225 -4.91 -8.69 -47.36
C LYS A 225 -4.43 -9.64 -48.46
N LYS A 226 -3.78 -10.75 -48.09
CA LYS A 226 -3.42 -11.81 -49.05
C LYS A 226 -4.63 -12.33 -49.81
N ARG A 227 -5.70 -12.71 -49.09
CA ARG A 227 -6.96 -13.20 -49.68
C ARG A 227 -7.68 -12.18 -50.55
N ILE A 228 -7.63 -10.90 -50.18
CA ILE A 228 -8.17 -9.80 -50.99
C ILE A 228 -7.36 -9.67 -52.30
N ASN A 229 -6.04 -9.83 -52.24
CA ASN A 229 -5.17 -9.78 -53.42
C ASN A 229 -5.35 -11.01 -54.34
N GLU A 230 -5.67 -12.17 -53.77
CA GLU A 230 -6.06 -13.40 -54.50
C GLU A 230 -7.43 -13.26 -55.20
N GLY A 231 -8.16 -12.15 -54.99
CA GLY A 231 -9.43 -11.87 -55.66
C GLY A 231 -10.68 -12.37 -54.95
N ILE A 232 -10.59 -12.86 -53.71
CA ILE A 232 -11.74 -13.35 -52.96
C ILE A 232 -12.72 -12.20 -52.65
N PRO A 233 -14.03 -12.34 -52.93
CA PRO A 233 -15.01 -11.29 -52.66
C PRO A 233 -15.08 -10.87 -51.19
N LEU A 234 -15.17 -9.56 -50.94
CA LEU A 234 -15.20 -9.00 -49.58
C LEU A 234 -16.38 -9.52 -48.75
N ARG A 235 -17.55 -9.71 -49.37
CA ARG A 235 -18.73 -10.31 -48.75
C ARG A 235 -18.47 -11.69 -48.14
N GLU A 236 -17.66 -12.51 -48.79
CA GLU A 236 -17.31 -13.85 -48.31
C GLU A 236 -16.35 -13.77 -47.11
N LEU A 237 -15.34 -12.91 -47.23
CA LEU A 237 -14.39 -12.65 -46.14
C LEU A 237 -15.08 -12.06 -44.90
N ALA A 238 -16.09 -11.20 -45.09
CA ALA A 238 -16.87 -10.61 -44.02
C ALA A 238 -17.62 -11.66 -43.19
N LYS A 239 -18.25 -12.65 -43.85
CA LYS A 239 -18.94 -13.76 -43.19
C LYS A 239 -17.98 -14.59 -42.32
N ARG A 240 -16.78 -14.90 -42.84
CA ARG A 240 -15.78 -15.72 -42.15
C ARG A 240 -15.12 -14.99 -40.97
N THR A 241 -14.90 -13.68 -41.09
CA THR A 241 -14.14 -12.89 -40.10
C THR A 241 -15.00 -12.10 -39.11
N LYS A 242 -16.34 -12.13 -39.24
CA LYS A 242 -17.28 -11.36 -38.42
C LYS A 242 -16.97 -9.84 -38.41
N VAL A 243 -16.42 -9.36 -39.52
CA VAL A 243 -16.05 -7.96 -39.79
C VAL A 243 -16.94 -7.46 -40.91
N THR A 244 -17.38 -6.20 -40.83
CA THR A 244 -18.26 -5.62 -41.85
C THR A 244 -17.54 -5.47 -43.20
N GLU A 245 -18.27 -5.59 -44.30
CA GLU A 245 -17.71 -5.40 -45.65
C GLU A 245 -17.09 -4.00 -45.81
N THR A 246 -17.68 -2.99 -45.18
CA THR A 246 -17.13 -1.63 -45.11
C THR A 246 -15.77 -1.57 -44.40
N GLN A 247 -15.57 -2.34 -43.33
CA GLN A 247 -14.27 -2.42 -42.65
C GLN A 247 -13.23 -3.12 -43.53
N LEU A 248 -13.61 -4.19 -44.23
CA LEU A 248 -12.73 -4.85 -45.20
C LEU A 248 -12.38 -3.94 -46.38
N LEU A 249 -13.32 -3.11 -46.84
CA LEU A 249 -13.08 -2.09 -47.88
C LEU A 249 -12.08 -1.03 -47.40
N ARG A 250 -12.19 -0.57 -46.14
CA ARG A 250 -11.22 0.36 -45.54
C ARG A 250 -9.82 -0.25 -45.40
N ILE A 251 -9.73 -1.55 -45.11
CA ILE A 251 -8.48 -2.31 -45.09
C ILE A 251 -7.89 -2.43 -46.50
N LYS A 252 -8.72 -2.78 -47.49
CA LYS A 252 -8.34 -2.87 -48.91
C LYS A 252 -7.81 -1.52 -49.43
N ARG A 253 -8.44 -0.41 -49.04
CA ARG A 253 -8.03 0.96 -49.41
C ARG A 253 -6.85 1.50 -48.58
N GLY A 254 -6.33 0.74 -47.62
CA GLY A 254 -5.21 1.16 -46.77
C GLY A 254 -5.54 2.26 -45.74
N ILE A 255 -6.82 2.63 -45.59
CA ILE A 255 -7.28 3.63 -44.62
C ILE A 255 -7.09 3.10 -43.19
N ASN A 256 -7.46 1.84 -42.97
CA ASN A 256 -7.21 1.12 -41.73
C ASN A 256 -6.15 0.04 -41.98
N TRP A 257 -5.24 -0.17 -41.04
CA TRP A 257 -4.17 -1.16 -41.15
C TRP A 257 -3.27 -0.97 -42.38
N GLY A 258 -3.15 0.26 -42.90
CA GLY A 258 -2.38 0.56 -44.10
C GLY A 258 -0.93 0.10 -44.04
N LYS A 259 -0.31 0.21 -42.85
CA LYS A 259 1.10 -0.18 -42.60
C LYS A 259 1.36 -1.68 -42.54
N VAL A 260 0.32 -2.52 -42.41
CA VAL A 260 0.48 -3.98 -42.32
C VAL A 260 0.62 -4.56 -43.73
N PRO A 261 1.70 -5.28 -44.08
CA PRO A 261 1.84 -5.88 -45.40
C PRO A 261 0.87 -7.06 -45.60
N ALA A 262 0.66 -7.47 -46.84
CA ALA A 262 0.01 -8.76 -47.11
C ALA A 262 0.95 -9.90 -46.68
N ALA A 263 0.39 -11.01 -46.20
CA ALA A 263 1.19 -12.22 -45.99
C ALA A 263 1.81 -12.66 -47.33
N LEU A 264 3.07 -13.12 -47.27
CA LEU A 264 3.73 -13.80 -48.38
C LEU A 264 2.94 -15.06 -48.76
#